data_AF-A0A7I4Y7Z0-F1
#
_entry.id   AF-A0A7I4Y7Z0-F1
#
_cell.length_a   1.000
_cell.length_b   1.000
_cell.length_c   1.000
_cell.angle_alpha   90.00
_cell.angle_beta   90.00
_cell.angle_gamma   90.00
#
_symmetry.space_group_name_H-M   'P 1'
#
loop_
_entity.id
_entity.type
_entity.pdbx_description
1 polymer ?
#
loop_
_entity_poly.entity_id
_entity_poly.type
_entity_poly.pdbx_seq_one_letter_code
_entity_poly.pdbx_strand_id
1 'polypeptide(L)'
;MDGPSSSSLGDRIRLNVGGTIFETTLSTLKKVPNTVLSTMVAERWRGQGELFIDRDPTHFSKILNYLRDGDEFSIPQDRDACEELRREAQFYNITGLAELCSPQILNVGDEVQWKRDAVALYWRPFVRYMVDDSLTLPFIYDRNNHTLARCIGCEEYQDPKCSYLFDIKYEDWEPMRHHMLIMRGEITQLMGDQCCIISWDNGQQIHLPKSAVRRADSSLS
;
A
#
# COMPACT_ATOMS: atom_id res chain seq x y z
N MET A 1 -13.05 45.61 -17.91
CA MET A 1 -13.88 45.21 -16.76
C MET A 1 -14.35 43.81 -17.08
N ASP A 2 -13.47 42.83 -16.95
CA ASP A 2 -13.81 41.42 -17.15
C ASP A 2 -14.14 40.85 -15.78
N GLY A 3 -15.42 40.53 -15.56
CA GLY A 3 -15.90 39.96 -14.31
C GLY A 3 -15.36 38.54 -14.09
N PRO A 4 -15.31 38.07 -12.84
CA PRO A 4 -14.87 36.70 -12.56
C PRO A 4 -15.90 35.73 -13.13
N SER A 5 -15.45 34.89 -14.06
CA SER A 5 -16.20 33.75 -14.56
C SER A 5 -16.54 32.81 -13.39
N SER A 6 -17.82 32.49 -13.25
CA SER A 6 -18.36 31.64 -12.20
C SER A 6 -17.84 30.20 -12.30
N SER A 7 -16.82 29.85 -11.52
CA SER A 7 -16.48 28.46 -11.24
C SER A 7 -17.40 27.90 -10.14
N SER A 8 -17.85 26.64 -10.30
CA SER A 8 -17.98 25.60 -9.23
C SER A 8 -19.32 24.87 -9.01
N LEU A 9 -20.35 25.03 -9.86
CA LEU A 9 -21.58 24.18 -9.78
C LEU A 9 -21.76 23.22 -10.98
N GLY A 10 -21.24 23.57 -12.17
CA GLY A 10 -21.42 22.78 -13.39
C GLY A 10 -20.54 21.54 -13.53
N ASP A 11 -19.60 21.33 -12.60
CA ASP A 11 -18.64 20.21 -12.65
C ASP A 11 -18.99 19.07 -11.69
N ARG A 12 -20.00 19.26 -10.81
CA ARG A 12 -20.45 18.24 -9.86
C ARG A 12 -21.42 17.26 -10.51
N ILE A 13 -21.29 16.00 -10.16
CA ILE A 13 -22.14 14.91 -10.65
C ILE A 13 -22.50 13.97 -9.50
N ARG A 14 -23.76 13.53 -9.50
CA ARG A 14 -24.27 12.49 -8.60
C ARG A 14 -24.29 11.15 -9.32
N LEU A 15 -23.76 10.13 -8.65
CA LEU A 15 -23.77 8.74 -9.10
C LEU A 15 -24.57 7.92 -8.10
N ASN A 16 -25.59 7.23 -8.57
CA ASN A 16 -26.37 6.30 -7.77
C ASN A 16 -25.84 4.89 -8.03
N VAL A 17 -25.09 4.33 -7.07
CA VAL A 17 -24.47 3.01 -7.18
C VAL A 17 -25.25 2.05 -6.30
N GLY A 18 -26.03 1.15 -6.90
CA GLY A 18 -26.81 0.16 -6.17
C GLY A 18 -27.77 0.76 -5.12
N GLY A 19 -28.25 1.99 -5.32
CA GLY A 19 -29.11 2.72 -4.38
C GLY A 19 -28.37 3.71 -3.46
N THR A 20 -27.04 3.70 -3.43
CA THR A 20 -26.23 4.65 -2.63
C THR A 20 -25.77 5.82 -3.50
N ILE A 21 -26.06 7.04 -3.06
CA ILE A 21 -25.65 8.25 -3.78
C ILE A 21 -24.24 8.67 -3.40
N PHE A 22 -23.38 8.77 -4.40
CA PHE A 22 -22.05 9.36 -4.31
C PHE A 22 -22.03 10.67 -5.10
N GLU A 23 -21.24 11.62 -4.62
CA GLU A 23 -21.04 12.89 -5.32
C GLU A 23 -19.56 13.15 -5.55
N THR A 24 -19.23 13.60 -6.76
CA THR A 24 -17.85 13.87 -7.19
C THR A 24 -17.86 14.88 -8.34
N THR A 25 -16.71 15.12 -8.98
CA THR A 25 -16.61 16.00 -10.15
C THR A 25 -16.38 15.24 -11.45
N LEU A 26 -16.74 15.85 -12.59
CA LEU A 26 -16.44 15.30 -13.92
C LEU A 26 -14.93 15.18 -14.12
N SER A 27 -14.15 16.12 -13.58
CA SER A 27 -12.69 16.08 -13.57
C SER A 27 -12.13 14.82 -12.90
N THR A 28 -12.67 14.40 -11.74
CA THR A 28 -12.26 13.14 -11.09
C THR A 28 -12.57 11.92 -11.97
N LEU A 29 -13.79 11.84 -12.53
CA LEU A 29 -14.20 10.67 -13.32
C LEU A 29 -13.47 10.55 -14.66
N LYS A 30 -12.91 11.66 -15.16
CA LYS A 30 -12.13 11.71 -16.41
C LYS A 30 -10.61 11.67 -16.18
N LYS A 31 -10.15 11.62 -14.93
CA LYS A 31 -8.70 11.63 -14.61
C LYS A 31 -7.97 10.45 -15.25
N VAL A 32 -8.61 9.28 -15.23
CA VAL A 32 -8.14 8.08 -15.93
C VAL A 32 -8.99 7.89 -17.19
N PRO A 33 -8.39 7.94 -18.40
CA PRO A 33 -9.14 7.77 -19.64
C PRO A 33 -9.59 6.31 -19.84
N ASN A 34 -10.60 6.11 -20.68
CA ASN A 34 -11.09 4.79 -21.10
C ASN A 34 -11.62 3.89 -19.96
N THR A 35 -11.96 4.48 -18.81
CA THR A 35 -12.69 3.80 -17.74
C THR A 35 -14.19 3.79 -18.05
N VAL A 36 -14.92 2.82 -17.48
CA VAL A 36 -16.39 2.78 -17.59
C VAL A 36 -17.02 4.09 -17.09
N LEU A 37 -16.47 4.66 -16.02
CA LEU A 37 -16.93 5.94 -15.46
C LEU A 37 -16.71 7.10 -16.44
N SER A 38 -15.51 7.19 -17.05
CA SER A 38 -15.20 8.23 -18.03
C SER A 38 -16.10 8.16 -19.28
N THR A 39 -16.34 6.94 -19.79
CA THR A 39 -17.22 6.68 -20.94
C THR A 39 -18.67 6.99 -20.60
N MET A 40 -19.15 6.51 -19.44
CA MET A 40 -20.54 6.73 -19.02
C MET A 40 -20.84 8.22 -18.86
N VAL A 41 -19.91 9.00 -18.31
CA VAL A 41 -20.04 10.46 -18.21
C VAL A 41 -20.05 11.09 -19.60
N ALA A 42 -19.14 10.71 -20.48
CA ALA A 42 -19.08 11.27 -21.84
C ALA A 42 -20.37 11.00 -22.64
N GLU A 43 -20.93 9.80 -22.51
CA GLU A 43 -22.09 9.38 -23.30
C GLU A 43 -23.42 9.81 -22.69
N ARG A 44 -23.57 9.77 -21.37
CA ARG A 44 -24.89 9.85 -20.70
C ARG A 44 -25.08 11.12 -19.86
N TRP A 45 -24.02 11.78 -19.40
CA TRP A 45 -24.18 12.99 -18.60
C TRP A 45 -24.68 14.16 -19.47
N ARG A 46 -25.71 14.85 -18.99
CA ARG A 46 -26.32 16.02 -19.66
C ARG A 46 -26.35 17.26 -18.76
N GLY A 47 -25.60 17.25 -17.66
CA GLY A 47 -25.51 18.38 -16.72
C GLY A 47 -26.59 18.42 -15.64
N GLN A 48 -27.50 17.44 -15.57
CA GLN A 48 -28.60 17.39 -14.61
C GLN A 48 -28.90 15.96 -14.17
N GLY A 49 -29.45 15.81 -12.96
CA GLY A 49 -29.92 14.54 -12.40
C GLY A 49 -28.82 13.75 -11.68
N GLU A 50 -28.83 12.43 -11.91
CA GLU A 50 -27.85 11.46 -11.43
C GLU A 50 -27.65 10.37 -12.48
N LEU A 51 -26.50 9.69 -12.44
CA LEU A 51 -26.27 8.48 -13.26
C LEU A 51 -26.38 7.25 -12.37
N PHE A 52 -27.25 6.31 -12.76
CA PHE A 52 -27.37 5.03 -12.06
C PHE A 52 -26.35 4.01 -12.56
N ILE A 53 -25.75 3.28 -11.62
CA ILE A 53 -24.81 2.19 -11.83
C ILE A 53 -25.32 0.98 -11.03
N ASP A 54 -25.64 -0.10 -11.73
CA ASP A 54 -26.11 -1.35 -11.14
C ASP A 54 -24.93 -2.18 -10.59
N ARG A 55 -24.32 -1.68 -9.51
CA ARG A 55 -23.17 -2.28 -8.81
C ARG A 55 -23.32 -2.14 -7.31
N ASP A 56 -22.58 -2.97 -6.58
CA ASP A 56 -22.49 -2.88 -5.14
C ASP A 56 -21.69 -1.63 -4.71
N PRO A 57 -22.22 -0.80 -3.79
CA PRO A 57 -21.59 0.46 -3.41
C PRO A 57 -20.42 0.32 -2.42
N THR A 58 -20.19 -0.85 -1.82
CA THR A 58 -19.28 -1.07 -0.66
C THR A 58 -17.86 -0.55 -0.91
N HIS A 59 -17.35 -0.73 -2.14
CA HIS A 59 -15.99 -0.32 -2.50
C HIS A 59 -15.92 0.92 -3.38
N PHE A 60 -17.06 1.51 -3.75
CA PHE A 60 -17.10 2.63 -4.69
C PHE A 60 -16.42 3.90 -4.15
N SER A 61 -16.45 4.13 -2.83
CA SER A 61 -15.70 5.21 -2.19
C SER A 61 -14.20 5.10 -2.42
N LYS A 62 -13.66 3.88 -2.41
CA LYS A 62 -12.23 3.59 -2.66
C LYS A 62 -11.89 3.80 -4.14
N ILE A 63 -12.78 3.43 -5.06
CA ILE A 63 -12.66 3.76 -6.49
C ILE A 63 -12.52 5.27 -6.68
N LEU A 64 -13.39 6.07 -6.04
CA LEU A 64 -13.31 7.52 -6.13
C LEU A 64 -12.04 8.09 -5.51
N ASN A 65 -11.60 7.55 -4.36
CA ASN A 65 -10.35 7.98 -3.72
C ASN A 65 -9.13 7.67 -4.59
N TYR A 66 -9.06 6.49 -5.21
CA TYR A 66 -8.00 6.19 -6.18
C TYR A 66 -7.99 7.20 -7.33
N LEU A 67 -9.15 7.54 -7.90
CA LEU A 67 -9.26 8.56 -8.94
C LEU A 67 -8.92 9.98 -8.45
N ARG A 68 -8.92 10.25 -7.14
CA ARG A 68 -8.51 11.54 -6.56
C ARG A 68 -7.01 11.57 -6.28
N ASP A 69 -6.52 10.54 -5.61
CA ASP A 69 -5.19 10.49 -5.00
C ASP A 69 -4.13 9.94 -5.97
N GLY A 70 -4.52 9.13 -6.96
CA GLY A 70 -3.59 8.52 -7.91
C GLY A 70 -2.60 7.59 -7.21
N ASP A 71 -1.30 7.82 -7.45
CA ASP A 71 -0.22 6.98 -6.93
C ASP A 71 -0.08 7.03 -5.40
N GLU A 72 -0.68 8.04 -4.74
CA GLU A 72 -0.70 8.15 -3.28
C GLU A 72 -1.79 7.28 -2.62
N PHE A 73 -2.65 6.62 -3.41
CA PHE A 73 -3.71 5.77 -2.90
C PHE A 73 -3.18 4.49 -2.24
N SER A 74 -3.59 4.23 -1.00
CA SER A 74 -3.32 2.98 -0.30
C SER A 74 -4.48 1.99 -0.43
N ILE A 75 -4.18 0.76 -0.82
CA ILE A 75 -5.16 -0.34 -0.85
C ILE A 75 -5.54 -0.82 0.56
N PRO A 76 -6.71 -1.45 0.74
CA PRO A 76 -7.06 -2.13 1.99
C PRO A 76 -6.01 -3.17 2.38
N GLN A 77 -5.68 -3.23 3.67
CA GLN A 77 -4.79 -4.25 4.24
C GLN A 77 -5.48 -5.60 4.38
N ASP A 78 -6.80 -5.59 4.59
CA ASP A 78 -7.61 -6.80 4.61
C ASP A 78 -7.65 -7.45 3.23
N ARG A 79 -7.34 -8.75 3.18
CA ARG A 79 -7.15 -9.48 1.93
C ARG A 79 -8.45 -9.59 1.14
N ASP A 80 -9.57 -9.85 1.82
CA ASP A 80 -10.86 -10.04 1.18
C ASP A 80 -11.38 -8.70 0.64
N ALA A 81 -11.28 -7.63 1.43
CA ALA A 81 -11.61 -6.28 0.98
C ALA A 81 -10.73 -5.82 -0.20
N CYS A 82 -9.46 -6.19 -0.22
CA CYS A 82 -8.55 -5.88 -1.32
C CYS A 82 -8.93 -6.64 -2.61
N GLU A 83 -9.29 -7.92 -2.49
CA GLU A 83 -9.74 -8.73 -3.62
C GLU A 83 -11.12 -8.28 -4.15
N GLU A 84 -12.03 -7.88 -3.27
CA GLU A 84 -13.30 -7.25 -3.66
C GLU A 84 -13.07 -5.93 -4.40
N LEU A 85 -12.19 -5.05 -3.88
CA LEU A 85 -11.81 -3.82 -4.57
C LEU A 85 -11.18 -4.11 -5.94
N ARG A 86 -10.34 -5.14 -6.04
CA ARG A 86 -9.74 -5.58 -7.31
C ARG A 86 -10.81 -5.92 -8.35
N ARG A 87 -11.84 -6.67 -7.94
CA ARG A 87 -12.97 -7.04 -8.82
C ARG A 87 -13.77 -5.82 -9.29
N GLU A 88 -14.02 -4.85 -8.41
CA GLU A 88 -14.66 -3.59 -8.82
C GLU A 88 -13.76 -2.76 -9.75
N ALA A 89 -12.45 -2.68 -9.49
CA ALA A 89 -11.51 -1.98 -10.35
C ALA A 89 -11.46 -2.59 -11.76
N GLN A 90 -11.53 -3.92 -11.87
CA GLN A 90 -11.68 -4.61 -13.15
C GLN A 90 -13.00 -4.27 -13.84
N PHE A 91 -14.12 -4.26 -13.11
CA PHE A 91 -15.42 -3.89 -13.67
C PHE A 91 -15.40 -2.47 -14.25
N TYR A 92 -14.85 -1.49 -13.51
CA TYR A 92 -14.78 -0.10 -13.97
C TYR A 92 -13.67 0.16 -15.00
N ASN A 93 -12.92 -0.87 -15.40
CA ASN A 93 -11.75 -0.79 -16.29
C ASN A 93 -10.68 0.19 -15.78
N ILE A 94 -10.37 0.13 -14.48
CA ILE A 94 -9.33 0.92 -13.83
C ILE A 94 -8.12 0.01 -13.59
N THR A 95 -7.37 -0.25 -14.67
CA THR A 95 -6.29 -1.25 -14.69
C THR A 95 -5.24 -1.00 -13.62
N GLY A 96 -4.79 0.24 -13.43
CA GLY A 96 -3.78 0.57 -12.43
C GLY A 96 -4.20 0.22 -10.99
N LEU A 97 -5.49 0.38 -10.65
CA LEU A 97 -6.00 -0.03 -9.33
C LEU A 97 -6.12 -1.55 -9.23
N ALA A 98 -6.56 -2.23 -10.30
CA ALA A 98 -6.63 -3.68 -10.32
C ALA A 98 -5.23 -4.33 -10.16
N GLU A 99 -4.22 -3.76 -10.79
CA GLU A 99 -2.82 -4.16 -10.63
C GLU A 99 -2.31 -3.88 -9.22
N LEU A 100 -2.62 -2.71 -8.66
CA LEU A 100 -2.23 -2.35 -7.29
C LEU A 100 -2.82 -3.32 -6.24
N CYS A 101 -4.05 -3.79 -6.45
CA CYS A 101 -4.69 -4.80 -5.60
C CYS A 101 -4.27 -6.24 -5.91
N SER A 102 -3.53 -6.48 -6.99
CA SER A 102 -3.12 -7.85 -7.36
C SER A 102 -2.02 -8.37 -6.43
N PRO A 103 -2.03 -9.66 -6.09
CA PRO A 103 -0.93 -10.27 -5.33
C PRO A 103 0.38 -10.07 -6.10
N GLN A 104 1.35 -9.43 -5.46
CA GLN A 104 2.68 -9.30 -6.05
C GLN A 104 3.40 -10.64 -5.93
N ILE A 105 3.85 -11.17 -7.08
CA ILE A 105 4.75 -12.32 -7.12
C ILE A 105 6.17 -11.77 -7.01
N LEU A 106 6.82 -12.12 -5.91
CA LEU A 106 8.20 -11.73 -5.62
C LEU A 106 9.13 -12.92 -5.86
N ASN A 107 10.24 -12.66 -6.55
CA ASN A 107 11.26 -13.64 -6.92
C ASN A 107 12.61 -13.26 -6.32
N VAL A 108 13.51 -14.24 -6.25
CA VAL A 108 14.92 -13.97 -5.94
C VAL A 108 15.50 -13.05 -7.03
N GLY A 109 16.26 -12.04 -6.61
CA GLY A 109 16.84 -11.01 -7.48
C GLY A 109 15.91 -9.82 -7.75
N ASP A 110 14.66 -9.83 -7.27
CA ASP A 110 13.80 -8.65 -7.37
C ASP A 110 14.30 -7.54 -6.44
N GLU A 111 14.44 -6.34 -7.00
CA GLU A 111 14.64 -5.11 -6.23
C GLU A 111 13.31 -4.71 -5.58
N VAL A 112 13.34 -4.41 -4.28
CA VAL A 112 12.17 -4.14 -3.47
C VAL A 112 12.33 -2.89 -2.60
N GLN A 113 11.19 -2.35 -2.20
CA GLN A 113 11.07 -1.27 -1.23
C GLN A 113 10.05 -1.64 -0.16
N TRP A 114 10.16 -1.00 1.00
CA TRP A 114 9.13 -1.11 2.04
C TRP A 114 7.78 -0.59 1.55
N LYS A 115 6.70 -1.30 1.89
CA LYS A 115 5.37 -0.71 1.80
C LYS A 115 5.21 0.35 2.89
N ARG A 116 4.59 1.48 2.56
CA ARG A 116 4.37 2.59 3.51
C ARG A 116 3.68 2.14 4.80
N ASP A 117 2.65 1.30 4.67
CA ASP A 117 1.91 0.75 5.81
C ASP A 117 2.76 -0.22 6.65
N ALA A 118 3.66 -0.97 6.00
CA ALA A 118 4.58 -1.86 6.70
C ALA A 118 5.61 -1.04 7.50
N VAL A 119 6.12 0.08 6.98
CA VAL A 119 7.06 0.94 7.72
C VAL A 119 6.49 1.34 9.08
N ALA A 120 5.19 1.65 9.19
CA ALA A 120 4.57 2.00 10.47
C ALA A 120 4.68 0.89 11.53
N LEU A 121 4.65 -0.37 11.11
CA LEU A 121 4.76 -1.55 11.99
C LEU A 121 6.23 -1.97 12.23
N TYR A 122 7.08 -1.80 11.23
CA TYR A 122 8.42 -2.39 11.21
C TYR A 122 9.55 -1.42 11.56
N TRP A 123 9.32 -0.10 11.63
CA TRP A 123 10.43 0.83 11.86
C TRP A 123 11.13 0.65 13.20
N ARG A 124 10.40 0.34 14.27
CA ARG A 124 11.00 0.06 15.59
C ARG A 124 11.80 -1.25 15.59
N PRO A 125 11.25 -2.38 15.10
CA PRO A 125 12.04 -3.55 14.76
C PRO A 125 13.33 -3.22 13.99
N PHE A 126 13.21 -2.47 12.89
CA PHE A 126 14.31 -2.10 12.00
C PHE A 126 15.44 -1.34 12.72
N VAL A 127 15.09 -0.38 13.57
CA VAL A 127 16.07 0.33 14.42
C VAL A 127 16.83 -0.64 15.32
N ARG A 128 16.16 -1.66 15.85
CA ARG A 128 16.82 -2.64 16.71
C ARG A 128 17.84 -3.48 15.96
N TYR A 129 17.56 -3.85 14.72
CA TYR A 129 18.55 -4.46 13.83
C TYR A 129 19.75 -3.56 13.54
N MET A 130 19.51 -2.25 13.39
CA MET A 130 20.61 -1.29 13.20
C MET A 130 21.55 -1.23 14.41
N VAL A 131 21.05 -1.54 15.61
CA VAL A 131 21.84 -1.55 16.85
C VAL A 131 22.44 -2.93 17.14
N ASP A 132 21.79 -4.02 16.72
CA ASP A 132 22.28 -5.39 16.85
C ASP A 132 22.31 -6.10 15.48
N ASP A 133 23.51 -6.18 14.90
CA ASP A 133 23.80 -6.79 13.61
C ASP A 133 23.68 -8.32 13.59
N SER A 134 23.47 -8.95 14.75
CA SER A 134 23.24 -10.39 14.84
C SER A 134 21.80 -10.79 14.58
N LEU A 135 20.84 -9.85 14.68
CA LEU A 135 19.43 -10.12 14.45
C LEU A 135 19.13 -10.29 12.95
N THR A 136 18.30 -11.28 12.63
CA THR A 136 17.70 -11.46 11.29
C THR A 136 16.17 -11.50 11.33
N LEU A 137 15.56 -11.69 12.51
CA LEU A 137 14.09 -11.75 12.73
C LEU A 137 13.49 -10.52 13.47
N PRO A 138 12.30 -10.02 13.06
CA PRO A 138 11.93 -8.63 13.33
C PRO A 138 11.36 -8.36 14.72
N PHE A 139 10.63 -9.32 15.30
CA PHE A 139 9.91 -9.06 16.54
C PHE A 139 10.51 -9.84 17.69
N ILE A 140 10.88 -9.13 18.75
CA ILE A 140 11.40 -9.72 19.97
C ILE A 140 10.28 -9.81 21.02
N TYR A 141 10.29 -10.89 21.78
CA TYR A 141 9.40 -11.11 22.91
C TYR A 141 10.07 -11.99 23.98
N ASP A 142 9.62 -11.87 25.22
CA ASP A 142 10.11 -12.69 26.32
C ASP A 142 9.19 -13.89 26.56
N ARG A 143 9.78 -15.06 26.72
CA ARG A 143 9.10 -16.31 27.08
C ARG A 143 9.93 -17.06 28.10
N ASN A 144 9.37 -17.29 29.29
CA ASN A 144 10.04 -18.04 30.37
C ASN A 144 11.43 -17.46 30.74
N ASN A 145 11.56 -16.14 30.88
CA ASN A 145 12.84 -15.42 31.10
C ASN A 145 13.88 -15.60 29.99
N HIS A 146 13.45 -16.03 28.80
CA HIS A 146 14.31 -16.12 27.62
C HIS A 146 13.78 -15.18 26.54
N THR A 147 14.65 -14.32 26.03
CA THR A 147 14.33 -13.36 24.97
C THR A 147 14.49 -14.05 23.63
N LEU A 148 13.45 -14.01 22.79
CA LEU A 148 13.42 -14.64 21.48
C LEU A 148 13.02 -13.63 20.41
N ALA A 149 13.61 -13.76 19.22
CA ALA A 149 13.14 -13.06 18.02
C ALA A 149 12.30 -14.01 17.15
N ARG A 150 11.27 -13.49 16.47
CA ARG A 150 10.40 -14.25 15.56
C ARG A 150 9.93 -13.44 14.37
N CYS A 151 9.57 -14.15 13.31
CA CYS A 151 8.78 -13.59 12.21
C CYS A 151 7.28 -13.65 12.54
N ILE A 152 6.48 -12.69 12.05
CA ILE A 152 5.01 -12.76 12.14
C ILE A 152 4.37 -13.52 10.98
N GLY A 153 5.13 -13.73 9.90
CA GLY A 153 4.65 -14.41 8.69
C GLY A 153 4.99 -15.90 8.62
N CYS A 154 5.83 -16.41 9.52
CA CYS A 154 6.24 -17.82 9.56
C CYS A 154 6.67 -18.24 10.96
N GLU A 155 7.00 -19.53 11.13
CA GLU A 155 7.38 -20.14 12.41
C GLU A 155 8.90 -20.09 12.69
N GLU A 156 9.63 -19.19 12.03
CA GLU A 156 11.06 -18.99 12.30
C GLU A 156 11.28 -18.27 13.63
N TYR A 157 12.27 -18.77 14.39
CA TYR A 157 12.71 -18.20 15.66
C TYR A 157 14.23 -18.06 15.68
N GLN A 158 14.71 -17.08 16.43
CA GLN A 158 16.13 -16.82 16.59
C GLN A 158 16.40 -16.49 18.07
N ASP A 159 17.43 -17.14 18.62
CA ASP A 159 18.04 -16.74 19.88
C ASP A 159 18.94 -15.53 19.64
N PRO A 160 18.62 -14.34 20.17
CA PRO A 160 19.48 -13.19 20.04
C PRO A 160 20.80 -13.43 20.79
N LYS A 161 21.92 -13.01 20.21
CA LYS A 161 23.23 -13.16 20.88
C LYS A 161 23.34 -12.32 22.16
N CYS A 162 22.54 -11.26 22.27
CA CYS A 162 22.49 -10.36 23.41
C CYS A 162 21.13 -10.44 24.12
N SER A 163 21.11 -10.79 25.40
CA SER A 163 19.94 -10.61 26.28
C SER A 163 19.77 -9.11 26.57
N TYR A 164 18.97 -8.43 25.78
CA TYR A 164 19.02 -6.98 25.63
C TYR A 164 18.75 -6.16 26.90
N LEU A 165 19.69 -5.24 27.18
CA LEU A 165 19.55 -4.05 28.01
C LEU A 165 19.92 -2.78 27.20
N PHE A 166 19.60 -2.73 25.90
CA PHE A 166 19.75 -1.48 25.14
C PHE A 166 18.52 -0.60 25.37
N ASP A 167 18.73 0.51 26.08
CA ASP A 167 17.73 1.58 26.21
C ASP A 167 17.66 2.37 24.90
N ILE A 168 16.94 1.82 23.92
CA ILE A 168 16.72 2.47 22.62
C ILE A 168 15.66 3.54 22.80
N LYS A 169 16.07 4.81 22.71
CA LYS A 169 15.18 5.97 22.62
C LYS A 169 14.66 6.11 21.20
N TYR A 170 13.51 5.51 20.90
CA TYR A 170 12.96 5.46 19.55
C TYR A 170 12.66 6.84 18.96
N GLU A 171 12.45 7.86 19.81
CA GLU A 171 12.23 9.24 19.41
C GLU A 171 13.42 9.80 18.62
N ASP A 172 14.65 9.43 19.00
CA ASP A 172 15.89 9.82 18.31
C ASP A 172 16.02 9.15 16.93
N TRP A 173 15.24 8.09 16.70
CA TRP A 173 15.24 7.31 15.46
C TRP A 173 14.01 7.53 14.57
N GLU A 174 13.12 8.48 14.89
CA GLU A 174 11.97 8.81 14.02
C GLU A 174 12.38 9.15 12.57
N PRO A 175 13.55 9.77 12.28
CA PRO A 175 14.04 9.92 10.90
C PRO A 175 14.23 8.60 10.16
N MET A 176 14.53 7.50 10.86
CA MET A 176 14.66 6.16 10.26
C MET A 176 13.36 5.71 9.61
N ARG A 177 12.21 6.03 10.22
CA ARG A 177 10.90 5.73 9.64
C ARG A 177 10.74 6.34 8.24
N HIS A 178 11.21 7.56 8.04
CA HIS A 178 11.18 8.21 6.72
C HIS A 178 12.23 7.60 5.78
N HIS A 179 13.43 7.31 6.31
CA HIS A 179 14.50 6.68 5.54
C HIS A 179 14.07 5.32 4.97
N MET A 180 13.37 4.49 5.74
CA MET A 180 12.88 3.18 5.27
C MET A 180 11.98 3.28 4.03
N LEU A 181 11.25 4.38 3.84
CA LEU A 181 10.39 4.56 2.66
C LEU A 181 11.18 4.71 1.35
N ILE A 182 12.46 5.11 1.44
CA ILE A 182 13.35 5.29 0.29
C ILE A 182 14.44 4.23 0.20
N MET A 183 14.51 3.31 1.17
CA MET A 183 15.45 2.20 1.14
C MET A 183 15.11 1.22 0.03
N ARG A 184 16.15 0.77 -0.67
CA ARG A 184 16.10 -0.33 -1.63
C ARG A 184 16.84 -1.53 -1.08
N GLY A 185 16.39 -2.70 -1.51
CA GLY A 185 17.01 -3.97 -1.18
C GLY A 185 16.72 -5.00 -2.25
N GLU A 186 17.47 -6.09 -2.23
CA GLU A 186 17.31 -7.20 -3.16
C GLU A 186 16.84 -8.44 -2.40
N ILE A 187 15.86 -9.15 -2.96
CA ILE A 187 15.45 -10.45 -2.42
C ILE A 187 16.56 -11.48 -2.71
N THR A 188 17.23 -11.94 -1.65
CA THR A 188 18.30 -12.94 -1.77
C THR A 188 17.78 -14.37 -1.62
N GLN A 189 16.68 -14.56 -0.88
CA GLN A 189 16.11 -15.89 -0.64
C GLN A 189 14.59 -15.81 -0.43
N LEU A 190 13.86 -16.81 -0.93
CA LEU A 190 12.45 -17.02 -0.61
C LEU A 190 12.31 -18.07 0.51
N MET A 191 11.45 -17.77 1.49
CA MET A 191 11.19 -18.62 2.64
C MET A 191 9.74 -19.10 2.58
N GLY A 192 9.53 -20.18 1.83
CA GLY A 192 8.21 -20.68 1.47
C GLY A 192 7.37 -19.62 0.73
N ASP A 193 6.06 -19.68 0.96
CA ASP A 193 5.12 -18.80 0.25
C ASP A 193 4.98 -17.42 0.90
N GLN A 194 5.25 -17.31 2.20
CA GLN A 194 4.90 -16.13 3.00
C GLN A 194 6.04 -15.14 3.20
N CYS A 195 7.30 -15.59 3.16
CA CYS A 195 8.44 -14.77 3.59
C CYS A 195 9.58 -14.73 2.57
N CYS A 196 10.49 -13.79 2.76
CA CYS A 196 11.72 -13.62 2.01
C CYS A 196 12.83 -13.04 2.91
N ILE A 197 14.08 -13.27 2.51
CA ILE A 197 15.26 -12.58 3.05
C ILE A 197 15.64 -11.50 2.06
N ILE A 198 15.84 -10.29 2.56
CA ILE A 198 16.18 -9.11 1.78
C ILE A 198 17.52 -8.59 2.25
N SER A 199 18.43 -8.35 1.31
CA SER A 199 19.67 -7.61 1.54
C SER A 199 19.43 -6.15 1.19
N TRP A 200 19.47 -5.27 2.19
CA TRP A 200 19.29 -3.83 2.03
C TRP A 200 20.60 -3.14 1.67
N ASP A 201 20.53 -1.96 1.04
CA ASP A 201 21.69 -1.18 0.60
C ASP A 201 22.67 -0.80 1.73
N ASN A 202 22.20 -0.79 2.98
CA ASN A 202 23.02 -0.55 4.16
C ASN A 202 23.83 -1.80 4.61
N GLY A 203 23.76 -2.89 3.86
CA GLY A 203 24.45 -4.16 4.13
C GLY A 203 23.70 -5.11 5.07
N GLN A 204 22.54 -4.71 5.61
CA GLN A 204 21.76 -5.58 6.50
C GLN A 204 20.94 -6.61 5.74
N GLN A 205 20.85 -7.82 6.29
CA GLN A 205 19.96 -8.85 5.80
C GLN A 205 18.83 -9.12 6.78
N ILE A 206 17.59 -9.03 6.29
CA ILE A 206 16.40 -9.12 7.15
C ILE A 206 15.42 -10.11 6.55
N HIS A 207 14.93 -11.02 7.39
CA HIS A 207 13.79 -11.87 7.10
C HIS A 207 12.50 -11.08 7.31
N LEU A 208 11.70 -10.93 6.26
CA LEU A 208 10.41 -10.25 6.33
C LEU A 208 9.31 -11.06 5.63
N PRO A 209 8.04 -10.91 6.04
CA PRO A 209 6.92 -11.34 5.23
C PRO A 209 6.93 -10.61 3.88
N LYS A 210 6.62 -11.33 2.79
CA LYS A 210 6.47 -10.75 1.44
C LYS A 210 5.42 -9.63 1.43
N SER A 211 4.45 -9.67 2.35
CA SER A 211 3.45 -8.62 2.51
C SER A 211 4.04 -7.28 2.95
N ALA A 212 5.21 -7.23 3.58
CA ALA A 212 5.85 -6.00 4.07
C ALA A 212 6.53 -5.16 2.98
N VAL A 213 6.80 -5.75 1.82
CA VAL A 213 7.54 -5.12 0.73
C VAL A 213 6.78 -5.15 -0.58
N ARG A 214 7.20 -4.29 -1.51
CA ARG A 214 6.73 -4.23 -2.89
C ARG A 214 7.94 -4.20 -3.82
N ARG A 215 7.78 -4.64 -5.08
CA ARG A 215 8.82 -4.41 -6.10
C ARG A 215 9.10 -2.90 -6.18
N ALA A 216 10.37 -2.53 -6.23
CA ALA A 216 10.77 -1.15 -6.40
C ALA A 216 10.23 -0.66 -7.74
N ASP A 217 9.62 0.53 -7.76
CA ASP A 217 9.22 1.15 -9.02
C ASP A 217 10.51 1.37 -9.84
N SER A 218 10.53 0.86 -11.07
CA SER A 218 11.57 1.20 -12.04
C SER A 218 11.33 2.63 -12.52
N SER A 219 11.50 3.62 -11.63
CA SER A 219 11.51 5.02 -12.00
C SER A 219 12.78 5.30 -12.79
N LEU A 220 12.62 5.26 -14.12
CA LEU A 220 13.31 6.03 -15.15
C LEU A 220 14.80 6.33 -14.88
N SER A 221 15.66 5.50 -15.49
CA SER A 221 16.99 5.94 -15.93
C SER A 221 16.89 7.17 -16.84
#